data_AF-A0A2K5JGW3-F1
#
_entry.id   AF-A0A2K5JGW3-F1
#
_cell.length_a   1.000
_cell.length_b   1.000
_cell.length_c   1.000
_cell.angle_alpha   90.00
_cell.angle_beta   90.00
_cell.angle_gamma   90.00
#
_symmetry.space_group_name_H-M   'P 1'
#
loop_
_entity.id
_entity.type
_entity.pdbx_description
1 polymer ?
#
loop_
_entity_poly.entity_id
_entity_poly.type
_entity_poly.pdbx_seq_one_letter_code
_entity_poly.pdbx_strand_id
1 'polypeptide(L)'
;MTLSDADVQKQIKHMMAFIEQEANEKAEEIDAKAEEEFNIEKGQLVQTQRLKIMEYYEKKEKQIEQQKKIQMKQDFPLVKAAVQKAIPMYKIATKNDVDVQIDQESYLPEDTAGGVETYNGDCKIKVSNTLESRLDLIAQQMIPEVRGALFGANANRKFLD
;
A
#
# COMPACT_ATOMS: atom_id res chain seq x y z
N MET A 1 47.85 8.50 76.12
CA MET A 1 47.34 9.71 75.45
C MET A 1 45.90 9.41 75.04
N THR A 2 44.94 10.04 75.69
CA THR A 2 43.51 9.91 75.35
C THR A 2 43.24 10.73 74.09
N LEU A 3 42.59 10.15 73.08
CA LEU A 3 42.17 10.91 71.90
C LEU A 3 41.33 12.11 72.35
N SER A 4 41.56 13.26 71.71
CA SER A 4 40.77 14.45 72.00
C SER A 4 39.37 14.28 71.40
N ASP A 5 38.36 14.87 72.05
CA ASP A 5 36.96 14.82 71.59
C ASP A 5 36.80 15.40 70.17
N ALA A 6 37.70 16.31 69.77
CA ALA A 6 37.79 16.86 68.42
C ALA A 6 38.24 15.83 67.38
N ASP A 7 39.13 14.90 67.73
CA ASP A 7 39.59 13.83 66.84
C ASP A 7 38.49 12.79 66.61
N VAL A 8 37.71 12.49 67.66
CA VAL A 8 36.53 11.61 67.58
C VAL A 8 35.46 12.23 66.69
N GLN A 9 35.15 13.52 66.85
CA GLN A 9 34.22 14.21 65.95
C GLN A 9 34.71 14.24 64.49
N LYS A 10 36.02 14.37 64.27
CA LYS A 10 36.59 14.34 62.92
C LYS A 10 36.44 12.96 62.27
N GLN A 11 36.62 11.89 63.03
CA GLN A 11 36.39 10.51 62.54
C GLN A 11 34.90 10.26 62.25
N ILE A 12 33.98 10.72 63.09
CA ILE A 12 32.53 10.60 62.85
C ILE A 12 32.14 11.33 61.56
N LYS A 13 32.62 12.57 61.36
CA LYS A 13 32.37 13.32 60.12
C LYS A 13 32.91 12.60 58.88
N HIS A 14 34.10 12.01 58.98
CA HIS A 14 34.68 11.23 57.89
C HIS A 14 33.86 9.97 57.58
N MET A 15 33.38 9.25 58.62
CA MET A 15 32.50 8.09 58.43
C MET A 15 31.16 8.49 57.80
N MET A 16 30.56 9.60 58.22
CA MET A 16 29.32 10.11 57.61
C MET A 16 29.50 10.46 56.14
N ALA A 17 30.60 11.15 55.78
CA ALA A 17 30.91 11.49 54.40
C ALA A 17 31.14 10.24 53.52
N PHE A 18 31.77 9.20 54.07
CA PHE A 18 31.95 7.93 53.36
C PHE A 18 30.60 7.23 53.08
N ILE A 19 29.73 7.17 54.09
CA ILE A 19 28.39 6.58 53.93
C ILE A 19 27.56 7.37 52.91
N GLU A 20 27.64 8.70 52.94
CA GLU A 20 26.95 9.56 51.97
C GLU A 20 27.49 9.37 50.55
N GLN A 21 28.81 9.25 50.38
CA GLN A 21 29.42 8.96 49.09
C GLN A 21 29.01 7.57 48.58
N GLU A 22 29.07 6.53 49.42
CA GLU A 22 28.68 5.17 49.04
C GLU A 22 27.20 5.09 48.67
N ALA A 23 26.32 5.81 49.38
CA ALA A 23 24.91 5.91 49.05
C ALA A 23 24.67 6.59 47.69
N ASN A 24 25.39 7.69 47.42
CA ASN A 24 25.28 8.42 46.15
C ASN A 24 25.81 7.58 44.97
N GLU A 25 26.98 6.94 45.12
CA GLU A 25 27.53 6.05 44.09
C GLU A 25 26.58 4.88 43.80
N LYS A 26 25.93 4.33 44.84
CA LYS A 26 24.94 3.26 44.66
C LYS A 26 23.67 3.73 43.95
N ALA A 27 23.20 4.94 44.24
CA ALA A 27 22.07 5.54 43.55
C ALA A 27 22.37 5.75 42.06
N GLU A 28 23.54 6.31 41.72
CA GLU A 28 23.97 6.50 40.33
C GLU A 28 24.12 5.16 39.59
N GLU A 29 24.64 4.11 40.24
CA GLU A 29 24.74 2.77 39.64
C GLU A 29 23.36 2.18 39.33
N ILE A 30 22.38 2.38 40.20
CA ILE A 30 21.00 1.90 40.01
C ILE A 30 20.35 2.64 38.84
N ASP A 31 20.48 3.97 38.79
CA ASP A 31 19.89 4.79 37.73
C ASP A 31 20.48 4.44 36.36
N ALA A 32 21.80 4.28 36.28
CA ALA A 32 22.48 3.89 35.04
C ALA A 32 22.01 2.51 34.54
N LYS A 33 21.86 1.53 35.45
CA LYS A 33 21.35 0.20 35.09
C LYS A 33 19.88 0.23 34.67
N ALA A 34 19.05 1.00 35.35
CA ALA A 34 17.64 1.14 35.01
C ALA A 34 17.47 1.75 33.61
N GLU A 35 18.29 2.74 33.24
CA GLU A 35 18.27 3.34 31.91
C GLU A 35 18.77 2.37 30.83
N GLU A 36 19.81 1.58 31.12
CA GLU A 36 20.30 0.53 30.21
C GLU A 36 19.23 -0.54 29.96
N GLU A 37 18.62 -1.08 31.02
CA GLU A 37 17.55 -2.08 30.92
C GLU A 37 16.34 -1.55 30.16
N PHE A 38 15.91 -0.32 30.44
CA PHE A 38 14.81 0.33 29.73
C PHE A 38 15.08 0.43 28.23
N ASN A 39 16.28 0.83 27.84
CA ASN A 39 16.65 0.95 26.44
C ASN A 39 16.70 -0.40 25.73
N ILE A 40 17.19 -1.45 26.41
CA ILE A 40 17.21 -2.82 25.88
C ILE A 40 15.78 -3.33 25.68
N GLU A 41 14.92 -3.24 26.71
CA GLU A 41 13.56 -3.77 26.66
C GLU A 41 12.69 -3.03 25.64
N LYS A 42 12.81 -1.69 25.58
CA LYS A 42 12.18 -0.87 24.53
C LYS A 42 12.65 -1.30 23.14
N GLY A 43 13.95 -1.53 22.98
CA GLY A 43 14.53 -2.03 21.72
C GLY A 43 13.92 -3.38 21.31
N GLN A 44 13.88 -4.34 22.23
CA GLN A 44 13.29 -5.66 21.99
C GLN A 44 11.81 -5.57 21.63
N LEU A 45 11.01 -4.81 22.39
CA LEU A 45 9.58 -4.64 22.14
C LEU A 45 9.32 -4.07 20.73
N VAL A 46 10.08 -3.04 20.33
CA VAL A 46 9.97 -2.44 19.00
C VAL A 46 10.34 -3.46 17.92
N GLN A 47 11.43 -4.21 18.08
CA GLN A 47 11.83 -5.21 17.07
C GLN A 47 10.80 -6.34 16.94
N THR A 48 10.30 -6.86 18.06
CA THR A 48 9.24 -7.89 18.06
C THR A 48 7.99 -7.40 17.34
N GLN A 49 7.55 -6.17 17.60
CA GLN A 49 6.36 -5.63 16.92
C GLN A 49 6.62 -5.32 15.44
N ARG A 50 7.81 -4.85 15.07
CA ARG A 50 8.18 -4.68 13.65
C ARG A 50 8.12 -6.00 12.89
N LEU A 51 8.62 -7.10 13.47
CA LEU A 51 8.55 -8.42 12.87
C LEU A 51 7.11 -8.89 12.68
N LYS A 52 6.24 -8.72 13.70
CA LYS A 52 4.81 -9.06 13.57
C LYS A 52 4.11 -8.26 12.47
N ILE A 53 4.41 -6.97 12.37
CA ILE A 53 3.88 -6.10 11.30
C ILE A 53 4.33 -6.61 9.94
N MET A 54 5.62 -6.93 9.79
CA MET A 54 6.18 -7.45 8.55
C MET A 54 5.51 -8.76 8.14
N GLU A 55 5.37 -9.71 9.07
CA GLU A 55 4.71 -10.99 8.82
C GLU A 55 3.23 -10.84 8.43
N TYR A 56 2.52 -9.91 9.08
CA TYR A 56 1.14 -9.59 8.74
C TYR A 56 1.01 -9.09 7.28
N TYR A 57 1.87 -8.16 6.87
CA TYR A 57 1.85 -7.63 5.51
C TYR A 57 2.27 -8.67 4.47
N GLU A 58 3.26 -9.51 4.77
CA GLU A 58 3.69 -10.60 3.87
C GLU A 58 2.55 -11.62 3.66
N LYS A 59 1.82 -11.98 4.72
CA LYS A 59 0.63 -12.85 4.61
C LYS A 59 -0.47 -12.20 3.77
N LYS A 60 -0.73 -10.91 3.99
CA LYS A 60 -1.75 -10.14 3.25
C LYS A 60 -1.40 -10.04 1.76
N GLU A 61 -0.13 -9.81 1.45
CA GLU A 61 0.37 -9.76 0.07
C GLU A 61 0.18 -11.11 -0.64
N LYS A 62 0.58 -12.23 -0.01
CA LYS A 62 0.36 -13.58 -0.57
C LYS A 62 -1.13 -13.89 -0.79
N GLN A 63 -2.00 -13.50 0.14
CA GLN A 63 -3.44 -13.71 0.00
C GLN A 63 -4.02 -12.92 -1.17
N ILE A 64 -3.62 -11.64 -1.30
CA ILE A 64 -4.00 -10.80 -2.43
C ILE A 64 -3.49 -11.44 -3.73
N GLU A 65 -2.24 -11.90 -3.80
CA GLU A 65 -1.71 -12.56 -5.00
C GLU A 65 -2.44 -13.85 -5.39
N GLN A 66 -2.84 -14.66 -4.42
CA GLN A 66 -3.67 -15.84 -4.68
C GLN A 66 -5.05 -15.47 -5.20
N GLN A 67 -5.71 -14.48 -4.59
CA GLN A 67 -6.99 -13.97 -5.08
C GLN A 67 -6.88 -13.42 -6.51
N LYS A 68 -5.78 -12.72 -6.85
CA LYS A 68 -5.49 -12.25 -8.22
C LYS A 68 -5.49 -13.40 -9.22
N LYS A 69 -4.71 -14.45 -8.94
CA LYS A 69 -4.62 -15.63 -9.83
C LYS A 69 -5.96 -16.35 -10.01
N ILE A 70 -6.84 -16.27 -9.02
CA ILE A 70 -8.18 -16.87 -9.08
C ILE A 70 -9.11 -16.02 -9.96
N GLN A 71 -9.17 -14.71 -9.75
CA GLN A 71 -10.03 -13.80 -10.54
C GLN A 71 -9.68 -13.87 -12.04
N MET A 72 -8.39 -13.84 -12.35
CA MET A 72 -7.90 -13.92 -13.74
C MET A 72 -8.27 -15.26 -14.42
N LYS A 73 -8.28 -16.37 -13.67
CA LYS A 73 -8.74 -17.67 -14.18
C LYS A 73 -10.26 -17.72 -14.41
N GLN A 74 -11.05 -16.89 -13.75
CA GLN A 74 -12.50 -16.84 -13.93
C GLN A 74 -12.91 -16.08 -15.20
N ASP A 75 -12.16 -15.05 -15.58
CA ASP A 75 -12.47 -14.23 -16.75
C ASP A 75 -12.07 -14.91 -18.07
N PHE A 76 -11.00 -15.72 -18.05
CA PHE A 76 -10.50 -16.40 -19.25
C PHE A 76 -11.57 -17.26 -19.97
N PRO A 77 -12.35 -18.13 -19.29
CA PRO A 77 -13.46 -18.86 -19.92
C PRO A 77 -14.51 -17.94 -20.57
N LEU A 78 -14.84 -16.82 -19.93
CA LEU A 78 -15.84 -15.87 -20.43
C LEU A 78 -15.35 -15.16 -21.69
N VAL A 79 -14.11 -14.67 -21.68
CA VAL A 79 -13.50 -14.03 -22.85
C VAL A 79 -13.36 -15.03 -24.00
N LYS A 80 -12.93 -16.26 -23.72
CA LYS A 80 -12.83 -17.32 -24.73
C LYS A 80 -14.18 -17.64 -25.38
N ALA A 81 -15.25 -17.75 -24.60
CA ALA A 81 -16.59 -17.96 -25.12
C ALA A 81 -17.07 -16.78 -25.98
N ALA A 82 -16.78 -15.54 -25.56
CA ALA A 82 -17.12 -14.34 -26.32
C ALA A 82 -16.38 -14.28 -27.67
N VAL A 83 -15.08 -14.58 -27.70
CA VAL A 83 -14.27 -14.62 -28.92
C VAL A 83 -14.78 -15.70 -29.88
N GLN A 84 -15.07 -16.90 -29.39
CA GLN A 84 -15.62 -17.98 -30.21
C GLN A 84 -16.96 -17.61 -30.86
N LYS A 85 -17.78 -16.80 -30.18
CA LYS A 85 -19.02 -16.26 -30.75
C LYS A 85 -18.75 -15.14 -31.75
N ALA A 86 -17.73 -14.30 -31.52
CA ALA A 86 -17.42 -13.14 -32.34
C ALA A 86 -16.83 -13.51 -33.72
N ILE A 87 -15.96 -14.51 -33.79
CA ILE A 87 -15.31 -14.96 -35.04
C ILE A 87 -16.31 -15.24 -36.18
N PRO A 88 -17.36 -16.08 -36.00
CA PRO A 88 -18.32 -16.34 -37.07
C PRO A 88 -19.14 -15.10 -37.43
N MET A 89 -19.50 -14.25 -36.46
CA MET A 89 -20.21 -13.00 -36.72
C MET A 89 -19.37 -12.04 -37.56
N TYR A 90 -18.07 -11.94 -37.25
CA TYR A 90 -17.12 -11.13 -38.02
C TYR A 90 -16.94 -11.65 -39.44
N LYS A 91 -16.79 -12.97 -39.61
CA LYS A 91 -16.66 -13.60 -40.92
C LYS A 91 -17.89 -13.36 -41.80
N ILE A 92 -19.10 -13.44 -41.23
CA ILE A 92 -20.34 -13.15 -41.97
C ILE A 92 -20.40 -11.67 -42.38
N ALA A 93 -20.08 -10.75 -41.48
CA ALA A 93 -20.19 -9.31 -41.73
C ALA A 93 -19.14 -8.78 -42.71
N THR A 94 -17.90 -9.26 -42.61
CA THR A 94 -16.75 -8.72 -43.35
C THR A 94 -16.28 -9.60 -44.50
N LYS A 95 -16.73 -10.86 -44.56
CA LYS A 95 -16.27 -11.90 -45.50
C LYS A 95 -14.76 -12.23 -45.39
N ASN A 96 -14.11 -11.81 -44.31
CA ASN A 96 -12.71 -12.10 -44.05
C ASN A 96 -12.55 -13.07 -42.89
N ASP A 97 -11.56 -13.96 -43.00
CA ASP A 97 -11.12 -14.80 -41.89
C ASP A 97 -10.25 -14.00 -40.91
N VAL A 98 -10.37 -14.32 -39.63
CA VAL A 98 -9.61 -13.68 -38.55
C VAL A 98 -9.09 -14.74 -37.60
N ASP A 99 -7.80 -14.67 -37.26
CA ASP A 99 -7.21 -15.44 -36.17
C ASP A 99 -7.17 -14.55 -34.92
N VAL A 100 -7.80 -15.01 -33.83
CA VAL A 100 -7.88 -14.27 -32.57
C VAL A 100 -7.30 -15.14 -31.47
N GLN A 101 -6.23 -14.64 -30.85
CA GLN A 101 -5.53 -15.29 -29.76
C GLN A 101 -5.70 -14.47 -28.48
N ILE A 102 -5.87 -15.16 -27.35
CA ILE A 102 -5.96 -14.54 -26.03
C ILE A 102 -4.59 -14.69 -25.38
N ASP A 103 -3.98 -13.57 -25.03
CA ASP A 103 -2.72 -13.54 -24.29
C ASP A 103 -2.92 -14.14 -22.89
N GLN A 104 -2.00 -15.03 -22.48
CA GLN A 104 -1.99 -15.70 -21.17
C GLN A 104 -0.84 -15.23 -20.28
N GLU A 105 0.02 -14.34 -20.79
CA GLU A 105 1.19 -13.82 -20.10
C GLU A 105 0.99 -12.35 -19.73
N SER A 106 0.44 -11.55 -20.66
CA SER A 106 0.15 -10.13 -20.44
C SER A 106 -1.34 -9.88 -20.21
N TYR A 107 -1.68 -9.41 -19.01
CA TYR A 107 -3.05 -9.10 -18.61
C TYR A 107 -3.21 -7.61 -18.30
N LEU A 108 -4.46 -7.16 -18.24
CA LEU A 108 -4.77 -5.80 -17.82
C LEU A 108 -4.37 -5.56 -16.35
N PRO A 109 -3.96 -4.33 -16.01
CA PRO A 109 -3.69 -3.92 -14.63
C PRO A 109 -4.88 -4.19 -13.68
N GLU A 110 -4.58 -4.50 -12.42
CA GLU A 110 -5.58 -4.88 -11.40
C GLU A 110 -6.52 -3.73 -10.97
N ASP A 111 -6.08 -2.49 -11.16
CA ASP A 111 -6.87 -1.29 -10.91
C ASP A 111 -7.88 -1.02 -12.03
N THR A 112 -7.80 -1.76 -13.13
CA THR A 112 -8.79 -1.70 -14.22
C THR A 112 -10.06 -2.43 -13.79
N ALA A 113 -11.18 -1.70 -13.73
CA ALA A 113 -12.49 -2.23 -13.37
C ALA A 113 -12.98 -3.30 -14.36
N GLY A 114 -12.49 -3.28 -15.59
CA GLY A 114 -12.64 -4.36 -16.56
C GLY A 114 -12.66 -3.90 -18.02
N GLY A 115 -13.05 -4.83 -18.88
CA GLY A 115 -13.06 -4.66 -20.34
C GLY A 115 -11.90 -5.39 -21.00
N VAL A 116 -11.55 -4.99 -22.23
CA VAL A 116 -10.52 -5.67 -23.02
C VAL A 116 -9.67 -4.66 -23.77
N GLU A 117 -8.38 -4.97 -23.91
CA GLU A 117 -7.51 -4.34 -24.90
C GLU A 117 -7.19 -5.34 -26.00
N THR A 118 -7.33 -4.91 -27.24
CA THR A 118 -7.00 -5.74 -28.40
C THR A 118 -5.84 -5.13 -29.17
N TYR A 119 -4.91 -5.99 -29.56
CA TYR A 119 -3.74 -5.63 -30.34
C TYR A 119 -3.80 -6.30 -31.71
N ASN A 120 -3.22 -5.65 -32.72
CA ASN A 120 -2.94 -6.34 -33.98
C ASN A 120 -1.75 -7.31 -33.81
N GLY A 121 -1.51 -8.18 -34.80
CA GLY A 121 -0.45 -9.20 -34.71
C GLY A 121 0.98 -8.66 -34.49
N ASP A 122 1.26 -7.42 -34.92
CA ASP A 122 2.56 -6.77 -34.71
C ASP A 122 2.62 -5.94 -33.41
N CYS A 123 1.57 -5.94 -32.60
CA CYS A 123 1.42 -5.15 -31.36
C CYS A 123 1.59 -3.62 -31.52
N LYS A 124 1.45 -3.08 -32.74
CA LYS A 124 1.58 -1.64 -33.04
C LYS A 124 0.28 -0.86 -32.92
N ILE A 125 -0.84 -1.50 -33.26
CA ILE A 125 -2.17 -0.89 -33.20
C ILE A 125 -2.88 -1.48 -32.00
N LYS A 126 -3.23 -0.60 -31.05
CA LYS A 126 -4.00 -0.94 -29.85
C LYS A 126 -5.37 -0.30 -29.93
N VAL A 127 -6.39 -1.08 -29.64
CA VAL A 127 -7.75 -0.60 -29.37
C VAL A 127 -8.07 -0.92 -27.92
N SER A 128 -8.24 0.12 -27.11
CA SER A 128 -8.62 -0.03 -25.70
C SER A 128 -10.13 0.11 -25.54
N ASN A 129 -10.77 -0.95 -25.07
CA ASN A 129 -12.19 -1.00 -24.79
C ASN A 129 -12.42 -1.35 -23.31
N THR A 130 -11.60 -0.74 -22.44
CA THR A 130 -11.78 -0.79 -20.98
C THR A 130 -12.93 0.12 -20.55
N LEU A 131 -13.50 -0.15 -19.37
CA LEU A 131 -14.59 0.65 -18.82
C LEU A 131 -14.17 2.10 -18.59
N GLU A 132 -12.94 2.31 -18.13
CA GLU A 132 -12.31 3.61 -17.92
C GLU A 132 -12.22 4.38 -19.23
N SER A 133 -11.67 3.76 -20.28
CA SER A 133 -11.51 4.42 -21.59
C SER A 133 -12.86 4.86 -22.16
N ARG A 134 -13.89 4.01 -22.02
CA ARG A 134 -15.24 4.34 -22.48
C ARG A 134 -15.87 5.45 -21.67
N LEU A 135 -15.74 5.39 -20.34
CA LEU A 135 -16.28 6.39 -19.44
C LEU A 135 -15.66 7.75 -19.74
N ASP A 136 -14.34 7.80 -19.92
CA ASP A 136 -13.63 9.05 -20.16
C ASP A 136 -14.01 9.66 -21.52
N LEU A 137 -14.11 8.84 -22.57
CA LEU A 137 -14.57 9.27 -23.89
C LEU A 137 -16.00 9.85 -23.85
N ILE A 138 -16.92 9.17 -23.16
CA ILE A 138 -18.31 9.64 -23.01
C ILE A 138 -18.34 10.90 -22.14
N ALA A 139 -17.61 10.91 -21.02
CA ALA A 139 -17.58 12.03 -20.11
C ALA A 139 -17.13 13.29 -20.84
N GLN A 140 -16.05 13.22 -21.62
CA GLN A 140 -15.55 14.34 -22.44
C GLN A 140 -16.60 14.89 -23.41
N GLN A 141 -17.37 14.00 -24.07
CA GLN A 141 -18.45 14.40 -24.97
C GLN A 141 -19.65 15.01 -24.23
N MET A 142 -19.93 14.52 -23.02
CA MET A 142 -21.09 14.91 -22.22
C MET A 142 -20.81 16.03 -21.20
N ILE A 143 -19.56 16.54 -21.13
CA ILE A 143 -19.19 17.66 -20.22
C ILE A 143 -20.14 18.86 -20.37
N PRO A 144 -20.51 19.32 -21.59
CA PRO A 144 -21.39 20.47 -21.73
C PRO A 144 -22.75 20.29 -21.04
N GLU A 145 -23.35 19.11 -21.18
CA GLU A 145 -24.63 18.74 -20.58
C GLU A 145 -24.50 18.60 -19.06
N VAL A 146 -23.45 17.93 -18.60
CA VAL A 146 -23.15 17.77 -17.15
C VAL A 146 -22.94 19.15 -16.51
N ARG A 147 -22.21 20.05 -17.16
CA ARG A 147 -22.04 21.43 -16.68
C ARG A 147 -23.39 22.15 -16.59
N GLY A 148 -24.22 22.04 -17.63
CA GLY A 148 -25.55 22.66 -17.65
C GLY A 148 -26.46 22.12 -16.54
N ALA A 149 -26.40 20.82 -16.26
CA ALA A 149 -27.17 20.18 -15.20
C ALA A 149 -26.71 20.60 -13.79
N LEU A 150 -25.39 20.74 -13.57
CA LEU A 150 -24.83 21.08 -12.26
C LEU A 150 -24.87 22.57 -11.94
N PHE A 151 -24.60 23.43 -12.93
CA PHE A 151 -24.39 24.87 -12.72
C PHE A 151 -25.43 25.75 -13.43
N GLY A 152 -26.40 25.13 -14.11
CA GLY A 152 -27.40 25.83 -14.89
C GLY A 152 -26.88 26.27 -16.27
N ALA A 153 -27.82 26.69 -17.12
CA ALA A 153 -27.50 27.20 -18.45
C ALA A 153 -26.78 28.54 -18.37
N ASN A 154 -25.85 28.79 -19.30
CA ASN A 154 -25.18 30.07 -19.41
C ASN A 154 -26.15 31.14 -19.93
N ALA A 155 -26.53 32.10 -19.07
CA ALA A 155 -27.44 33.20 -19.41
C ALA A 155 -26.99 34.04 -20.63
N ASN A 156 -25.69 34.05 -20.94
CA ASN A 156 -25.14 34.81 -22.06
C ASN A 156 -25.11 34.01 -23.39
N ARG A 157 -25.38 32.70 -23.38
CA ARG A 157 -25.41 31.88 -24.62
C ARG A 157 -26.81 31.96 -25.24
N LYS A 158 -26.92 32.66 -26.37
CA LYS A 158 -28.21 32.92 -27.05
C LYS A 158 -28.56 31.92 -28.15
N PHE A 159 -27.56 31.27 -28.74
CA PHE A 159 -27.75 30.35 -29.86
C PHE A 159 -26.99 29.03 -29.66
N LEU A 160 -27.47 27.96 -30.31
CA LEU A 160 -27.01 26.57 -30.17
C LEU A 160 -26.60 25.95 -31.52
N ASP A 161 -26.59 26.75 -32.59
CA ASP A 161 -26.24 26.39 -33.96
C ASP A 161 -24.73 26.50 -34.24
#